data_AF-A0A4U3A141-F1
#
_entry.id   AF-A0A4U3A141-F1
#
_cell.length_a   1.000
_cell.length_b   1.000
_cell.length_c   1.000
_cell.angle_alpha   90.00
_cell.angle_beta   90.00
_cell.angle_gamma   90.00
#
_symmetry.space_group_name_H-M   'P 1'
#
loop_
_entity.id
_entity.type
_entity.pdbx_description
1 polymer ?
#
loop_
_entity_poly.entity_id
_entity_poly.type
_entity_poly.pdbx_seq_one_letter_code
_entity_poly.pdbx_strand_id
1 'polypeptide(L)'
;NMIHMYSEKFIVPFLFFMLYGLFLSIPLKEIKNGFRNLKFAGTSLGINFIWTPFLAWGLGALFLSDHPALWVGFIMLMVTPCTDWYLIFTEIAKGNVAL
;
A
#
# COMPACT_ATOMS: atom_id res chain seq x y z
N ASN A 1 -17.73 -25.60 5.50
CA ASN A 1 -17.92 -24.33 6.21
C ASN A 1 -18.65 -23.33 5.33
N MET A 2 -19.93 -23.03 5.64
CA MET A 2 -20.78 -22.07 4.93
C MET A 2 -20.08 -20.72 4.69
N ILE A 3 -19.25 -20.29 5.64
CA ILE A 3 -18.47 -19.06 5.60
C ILE A 3 -17.58 -18.97 4.35
N HIS A 4 -16.84 -20.03 3.97
CA HIS A 4 -15.95 -20.00 2.79
C HIS A 4 -16.70 -19.83 1.47
N MET A 5 -17.92 -20.38 1.37
CA MET A 5 -18.71 -20.35 0.13
C MET A 5 -19.33 -18.97 -0.15
N TYR A 6 -19.57 -18.19 0.91
CA TYR A 6 -20.13 -16.84 0.80
C TYR A 6 -19.06 -15.74 0.89
N SER A 7 -17.90 -16.02 1.50
CA SER A 7 -16.83 -15.02 1.70
C SER A 7 -16.39 -14.36 0.38
N GLU A 8 -16.13 -15.14 -0.67
CA GLU A 8 -15.73 -14.58 -1.97
C GLU A 8 -16.77 -13.60 -2.54
N LYS A 9 -18.06 -13.90 -2.37
CA LYS A 9 -19.15 -13.03 -2.85
C LYS A 9 -19.25 -11.72 -2.09
N PHE A 10 -18.88 -11.70 -0.81
CA PHE A 10 -18.98 -10.51 0.03
C PHE A 10 -17.70 -9.68 0.09
N ILE A 11 -16.53 -10.29 -0.09
CA ILE A 11 -15.23 -9.58 -0.05
C ILE A 11 -15.18 -8.48 -1.12
N VAL A 12 -15.52 -8.80 -2.36
CA VAL A 12 -15.43 -7.85 -3.49
C VAL A 12 -16.32 -6.61 -3.29
N PRO A 13 -17.63 -6.73 -2.97
CA PRO A 13 -18.47 -5.56 -2.76
C PRO A 13 -18.07 -4.73 -1.52
N PHE A 14 -17.59 -5.37 -0.44
CA PHE A 14 -17.08 -4.62 0.71
C PHE A 14 -15.80 -3.85 0.38
N LEU A 15 -14.86 -4.47 -0.35
CA LEU A 15 -13.66 -3.78 -0.85
C LEU A 15 -14.04 -2.60 -1.75
N PHE A 16 -15.03 -2.79 -2.63
CA PHE A 16 -15.52 -1.73 -3.49
C PHE A 16 -16.09 -0.54 -2.68
N PHE A 17 -16.92 -0.80 -1.68
CA PHE A 17 -17.46 0.23 -0.80
C PHE A 17 -16.36 0.95 -0.01
N MET A 18 -15.39 0.20 0.53
CA MET A 18 -14.27 0.76 1.28
C MET A 18 -13.42 1.68 0.39
N LEU A 19 -13.03 1.21 -0.80
CA LEU A 19 -12.27 1.99 -1.78
C LEU A 19 -13.06 3.21 -2.25
N TYR A 20 -14.36 3.06 -2.53
CA TYR A 20 -15.22 4.17 -2.93
C TYR A 20 -15.32 5.24 -1.84
N GLY A 21 -15.51 4.84 -0.58
CA GLY A 21 -15.49 5.76 0.56
C GLY A 21 -14.15 6.49 0.70
N LEU A 22 -13.05 5.75 0.57
CA LEU A 22 -11.69 6.30 0.55
C LEU A 22 -11.52 7.36 -0.54
N PHE A 23 -11.94 7.08 -1.77
CA PHE A 23 -11.85 8.02 -2.88
C PHE A 23 -12.73 9.26 -2.69
N LEU A 24 -13.88 9.14 -2.03
CA LEU A 24 -14.70 10.31 -1.68
C LEU A 24 -14.03 11.21 -0.65
N SER A 25 -13.29 10.64 0.29
CA SER A 25 -12.53 11.41 1.28
C SER A 25 -11.31 12.12 0.69
N ILE A 26 -10.85 11.76 -0.50
CA ILE A 26 -9.68 12.39 -1.12
C ILE A 26 -10.09 13.75 -1.74
N PRO A 27 -9.56 14.89 -1.24
CA PRO A 27 -9.82 16.18 -1.84
C PRO A 27 -9.12 16.28 -3.21
N LEU A 28 -9.89 16.08 -4.29
CA LEU A 28 -9.42 16.17 -5.69
C LEU A 28 -8.67 17.48 -6.02
N LYS A 29 -8.97 18.56 -5.28
CA LYS A 29 -8.35 19.87 -5.42
C LYS A 29 -6.88 19.91 -4.92
N GLU A 30 -6.52 19.02 -3.99
CA GLU A 30 -5.18 18.92 -3.41
C GLU A 30 -4.26 17.98 -4.18
N ILE A 31 -4.80 16.99 -4.91
CA ILE A 31 -4.03 16.12 -5.83
C ILE A 31 -3.19 16.97 -6.81
N LYS A 32 -3.77 18.07 -7.32
CA LYS A 32 -3.08 18.99 -8.24
C LYS A 32 -1.91 19.75 -7.58
N ASN A 33 -1.95 19.95 -6.26
CA ASN A 33 -0.87 20.55 -5.48
C ASN A 33 0.19 19.50 -5.08
N GLY A 34 -0.20 18.25 -4.82
CA GLY A 34 0.71 17.13 -4.57
C GLY A 34 1.65 16.86 -5.75
N PHE A 35 1.15 16.95 -6.99
CA PHE A 35 1.98 16.89 -8.20
C PHE A 35 3.01 18.03 -8.32
N ARG A 36 2.84 19.16 -7.60
CA ARG A 36 3.82 20.26 -7.56
C ARG A 36 4.99 19.96 -6.63
N ASN A 37 4.83 19.04 -5.67
CA ASN A 37 5.87 18.64 -4.72
C ASN A 37 6.62 17.39 -5.20
N LEU A 38 7.29 17.53 -6.34
CA LEU A 38 8.07 16.45 -6.97
C LEU A 38 9.15 15.85 -6.03
N LYS A 39 9.65 16.64 -5.07
CA LYS A 39 10.60 16.17 -4.05
C LYS A 39 9.98 15.14 -3.10
N PHE A 40 8.73 15.32 -2.71
CA PHE A 40 8.03 14.39 -1.83
C PHE A 40 7.61 13.13 -2.61
N ALA A 41 7.00 13.31 -3.78
CA ALA A 41 6.69 12.21 -4.68
C ALA A 41 7.94 11.38 -5.01
N GLY A 42 9.07 12.03 -5.27
CA GLY A 42 10.35 11.36 -5.52
C GLY A 42 10.94 10.64 -4.30
N THR A 43 10.82 11.22 -3.10
CA THR A 43 11.25 10.55 -1.86
C THR A 43 10.38 9.32 -1.56
N SER A 44 9.06 9.44 -1.71
CA SER A 44 8.12 8.35 -1.52
C SER A 44 8.34 7.22 -2.54
N LEU A 45 8.57 7.57 -3.81
CA LEU A 45 8.96 6.58 -4.83
C LEU A 45 10.30 5.92 -4.49
N GLY A 46 11.30 6.69 -4.07
CA GLY A 46 12.61 6.17 -3.68
C GLY A 46 12.52 5.18 -2.53
N ILE A 47 11.73 5.50 -1.50
CA ILE A 47 11.51 4.58 -0.37
C ILE A 47 10.79 3.31 -0.88
N ASN A 48 9.67 3.45 -1.60
CA ASN A 48 8.87 2.30 -2.03
C ASN A 48 9.60 1.37 -3.02
N PHE A 49 10.33 1.94 -3.99
CA PHE A 49 10.93 1.18 -5.09
C PHE A 49 12.41 0.89 -4.93
N ILE A 50 13.11 1.53 -3.99
CA ILE A 50 14.54 1.28 -3.74
C ILE A 50 14.72 0.72 -2.35
N TRP A 51 14.28 1.43 -1.31
CA TRP A 51 14.50 1.00 0.07
C TRP A 51 13.76 -0.29 0.42
N THR A 52 12.45 -0.35 0.13
CA THR A 52 11.61 -1.51 0.46
C THR A 52 12.06 -2.81 -0.20
N PRO A 53 12.37 -2.88 -1.52
CA PRO A 53 12.87 -4.11 -2.12
C PRO A 53 14.25 -4.52 -1.60
N PHE A 54 15.13 -3.56 -1.31
CA PHE A 54 16.45 -3.87 -0.76
C PHE A 54 16.32 -4.49 0.64
N LEU A 55 15.42 -3.94 1.46
CA LEU A 55 15.12 -4.45 2.79
C LEU A 55 14.42 -5.81 2.71
N ALA A 56 13.49 -5.99 1.79
CA ALA A 56 12.80 -7.27 1.56
C ALA A 56 13.77 -8.37 1.09
N TRP A 57 14.71 -8.02 0.21
CA TRP A 57 15.74 -8.95 -0.23
C TRP A 57 16.68 -9.33 0.92
N GLY A 58 17.13 -8.35 1.71
CA GLY A 58 18.00 -8.61 2.88
C GLY A 58 17.33 -9.48 3.93
N LEU A 59 16.07 -9.21 4.28
CA LEU A 59 15.31 -10.02 5.24
C LEU A 59 15.04 -11.43 4.69
N GLY A 60 14.67 -11.55 3.42
CA GLY A 60 14.43 -12.84 2.79
C GLY A 60 15.70 -13.68 2.67
N ALA A 61 16.85 -13.07 2.40
CA ALA A 61 18.15 -13.74 2.39
C ALA A 61 18.68 -14.10 3.78
N LEU A 62 18.16 -13.50 4.86
CA LEU A 62 18.57 -13.81 6.23
C LEU A 62 17.68 -14.87 6.90
N PHE A 63 16.38 -14.87 6.59
CA PHE A 63 15.40 -15.73 7.26
C PHE A 63 14.75 -16.80 6.35
N LEU A 64 14.75 -16.62 5.02
CA LEU A 64 13.98 -17.46 4.08
C LEU A 64 14.85 -18.14 3.01
N SER A 65 16.18 -18.19 3.20
CA SER A 65 17.14 -18.79 2.25
C SER A 65 16.84 -20.25 1.89
N ASP A 66 16.30 -21.02 2.85
CA ASP A 66 15.93 -22.42 2.66
C ASP A 66 14.54 -22.62 2.02
N HIS A 67 13.76 -21.54 1.85
CA HIS A 67 12.37 -21.57 1.39
C HIS A 67 12.10 -20.55 0.27
N PRO A 68 12.56 -20.83 -0.97
CA PRO A 68 12.46 -19.88 -2.09
C PRO A 68 11.03 -19.49 -2.45
N ALA A 69 10.06 -20.40 -2.28
CA ALA A 69 8.64 -20.09 -2.53
C ALA A 69 8.08 -19.02 -1.57
N LEU A 70 8.46 -19.09 -0.29
CA LEU A 70 8.06 -18.08 0.70
C LEU A 70 8.79 -16.77 0.45
N TRP A 71 10.05 -16.82 0.01
CA TRP A 71 10.82 -15.62 -0.29
C TRP A 71 10.19 -14.81 -1.44
N VAL A 72 9.74 -15.48 -2.49
CA VAL A 72 9.03 -14.82 -3.61
C VAL A 72 7.72 -14.18 -3.12
N GLY A 73 6.92 -14.89 -2.32
CA GLY A 73 5.69 -14.34 -1.76
C GLY A 73 5.95 -13.12 -0.86
N PHE A 74 7.00 -13.17 -0.05
CA PHE A 74 7.41 -12.07 0.83
C PHE A 74 7.85 -10.83 0.05
N ILE A 75 8.67 -11.00 -1.01
CA ILE A 75 9.05 -9.90 -1.88
C ILE A 75 7.80 -9.32 -2.56
N MET A 76 6.90 -10.17 -3.07
CA MET A 76 5.69 -9.72 -3.75
C MET A 76 4.79 -8.88 -2.84
N LEU A 77 4.70 -9.23 -1.55
CA LEU A 77 3.97 -8.47 -0.53
C LEU A 77 4.67 -7.16 -0.13
N MET A 78 5.99 -7.17 0.03
CA MET A 78 6.74 -5.97 0.45
C MET A 78 6.89 -4.94 -0.67
N VAL A 79 6.98 -5.40 -1.93
CA VAL A 79 7.17 -4.52 -3.10
C VAL A 79 5.86 -3.94 -3.60
N THR A 80 4.71 -4.58 -3.35
CA THR A 80 3.43 -3.98 -3.73
C THR A 80 3.14 -2.79 -2.83
N PRO A 81 3.01 -1.57 -3.38
CA PRO A 81 2.65 -0.42 -2.57
C PRO A 81 1.19 -0.58 -2.12
N CYS A 82 0.97 -0.82 -0.83
CA CYS A 82 -0.35 -0.79 -0.21
C CYS A 82 -0.68 0.64 0.21
N THR A 83 -0.99 1.48 -0.77
CA THR A 83 -1.22 2.92 -0.60
C THR A 83 -2.55 3.29 0.09
N ASP A 84 -3.50 2.36 0.20
CA ASP A 84 -4.88 2.70 0.60
C ASP A 84 -5.00 3.15 2.06
N TRP A 85 -4.26 2.52 2.98
CA TRP A 85 -4.39 2.78 4.42
C TRP A 85 -3.51 3.94 4.90
N TYR A 86 -2.40 4.20 4.20
CA TYR A 86 -1.46 5.25 4.59
C TYR A 86 -2.06 6.65 4.47
N LEU A 87 -2.95 6.87 3.49
CA LEU A 87 -3.68 8.13 3.32
C LEU A 87 -4.61 8.42 4.51
N ILE A 88 -5.34 7.40 4.99
CA ILE A 88 -6.21 7.53 6.17
C ILE A 88 -5.39 7.84 7.42
N PHE A 89 -4.26 7.16 7.63
CA PHE A 89 -3.40 7.45 8.78
C PHE A 89 -2.76 8.84 8.69
N THR A 90 -2.42 9.30 7.48
CA THR A 90 -1.91 10.66 7.25
C THR A 90 -3.00 11.69 7.58
N GLU A 91 -4.25 11.46 7.16
CA GLU A 91 -5.41 12.31 7.48
C GLU A 91 -5.68 12.34 9.00
N ILE A 92 -5.69 11.18 9.66
CA ILE A 92 -5.90 11.04 11.11
C ILE A 92 -4.76 11.70 11.90
N ALA A 93 -3.53 11.61 11.42
CA ALA A 93 -2.36 12.23 12.06
C ALA A 93 -2.35 13.76 11.94
N LYS A 94 -3.37 14.39 11.31
CA LYS A 94 -3.34 15.78 10.83
C LYS A 94 -2.09 16.06 9.98
N GLY A 95 -1.56 15.00 9.36
CA GLY A 95 -0.50 15.07 8.38
C GLY A 95 -1.03 15.70 7.10
N ASN A 96 -0.12 16.23 6.30
CA ASN A 96 -0.52 16.89 5.07
C ASN A 96 -0.89 15.85 4.01
N VAL A 97 -2.20 15.62 3.83
CA VAL A 97 -2.74 14.73 2.78
C VAL A 97 -2.52 15.27 1.36
N ALA A 98 -2.16 16.55 1.21
CA ALA A 98 -1.82 17.19 -0.06
C ALA A 98 -0.35 17.07 -0.48
N LEU A 99 0.49 16.46 0.34
CA LEU A 99 1.95 16.44 0.18
C LEU A 99 2.45 15.01 0.03
#